data_AF-A0A3C1FWJ0-F1
#
_entry.id   AF-A0A3C1FWJ0-F1
#
_cell.length_a   1.000
_cell.length_b   1.000
_cell.length_c   1.000
_cell.angle_alpha   90.00
_cell.angle_beta   90.00
_cell.angle_gamma   90.00
#
_symmetry.space_group_name_H-M   'P 1'
#
loop_
_entity.id
_entity.type
_entity.pdbx_description
1 polymer ?
#
loop_
_entity_poly.entity_id
_entity_poly.type
_entity_poly.pdbx_seq_one_letter_code
_entity_poly.pdbx_strand_id
1 'polypeptide(L)'
;MAPLIIPIFLPNLGCRERCLFCNQRATDEGLPSPSSVRNFIEASLVGIPYNKENRGRQVAFYGGSFTAIHRDDQVRYLKEVQPFLDSGLIDSIRISTRPDALNEETLSLLKEYGVKTVEVGAQSMIDEVLTLANRGHCAKDTVDAVDRLKGQNFEVGLQLMIGLPGDTCDRFLQTLDQVVELKPDFVRIHPTLVLKGAPLEILWRSGGYLPLSLEEAVQWLKKGILRLENLSLSVARIGLQPTSELQRDFLAGPYHPAFRQLVDSGIFFDMATSLLRVSQKKGHALFFCHPKDISNLRGQKNENILRLKKHFKLNEILINGKQELPRGYLELRTQGEEVSMHRKSLIV
;
A
#
# COMPACT_ATOMS: atom_id res chain seq x y z
N MET A 1 5.81 9.25 14.37
CA MET A 1 5.97 7.90 13.76
C MET A 1 4.62 7.41 13.25
N ALA A 2 4.59 6.43 12.32
CA ALA A 2 3.34 5.79 11.90
C ALA A 2 2.67 5.10 13.10
N PRO A 3 1.33 5.19 13.24
CA PRO A 3 0.64 4.63 14.41
C PRO A 3 0.81 3.10 14.51
N LEU A 4 0.64 2.58 15.71
CA LEU A 4 0.40 1.15 15.90
C LEU A 4 -1.06 0.88 15.51
N ILE A 5 -1.25 0.03 14.52
CA ILE A 5 -2.58 -0.36 14.05
C ILE A 5 -2.90 -1.73 14.66
N ILE A 6 -4.04 -1.81 15.35
CA ILE A 6 -4.65 -3.06 15.81
C ILE A 6 -5.73 -3.43 14.78
N PRO A 7 -5.43 -4.35 13.85
CA PRO A 7 -6.32 -4.64 12.73
C PRO A 7 -7.41 -5.64 13.15
N ILE A 8 -8.65 -5.27 12.93
CA ILE A 8 -9.84 -6.11 13.11
C ILE A 8 -10.40 -6.40 11.73
N PHE A 9 -10.35 -7.65 11.32
CA PHE A 9 -10.86 -8.06 10.02
C PHE A 9 -12.31 -8.52 10.16
N LEU A 10 -13.21 -7.80 9.49
CA LEU A 10 -14.62 -8.15 9.29
C LEU A 10 -14.76 -8.66 7.85
N PRO A 11 -14.41 -9.92 7.57
CA PRO A 11 -14.36 -10.42 6.21
C PRO A 11 -15.74 -10.33 5.55
N ASN A 12 -15.77 -9.78 4.34
CA ASN A 12 -16.90 -9.83 3.43
C ASN A 12 -18.19 -9.11 3.87
N LEU A 13 -18.20 -8.39 5.00
CA LEU A 13 -19.40 -7.68 5.46
C LEU A 13 -19.59 -6.37 4.68
N GLY A 14 -20.82 -6.13 4.20
CA GLY A 14 -21.24 -4.88 3.55
C GLY A 14 -20.97 -4.78 2.04
N CYS A 15 -20.31 -5.75 1.42
CA CYS A 15 -20.12 -5.75 -0.02
C CYS A 15 -21.36 -6.30 -0.75
N ARG A 16 -22.04 -5.46 -1.54
CA ARG A 16 -23.19 -5.87 -2.38
C ARG A 16 -22.76 -6.73 -3.57
N GLU A 17 -21.66 -6.33 -4.21
CA GLU A 17 -21.11 -6.99 -5.39
C GLU A 17 -19.89 -7.84 -5.07
N ARG A 18 -19.75 -8.92 -5.83
CA ARG A 18 -18.58 -9.80 -5.75
C ARG A 18 -17.49 -9.33 -6.71
N CYS A 19 -16.51 -8.61 -6.16
CA CYS A 19 -15.33 -8.17 -6.90
C CYS A 19 -14.57 -9.39 -7.44
N LEU A 20 -14.02 -9.31 -8.66
CA LEU A 20 -13.38 -10.46 -9.30
C LEU A 20 -12.21 -11.03 -8.51
N PHE A 21 -11.39 -10.18 -7.90
CA PHE A 21 -10.18 -10.57 -7.18
C PHE A 21 -10.41 -10.94 -5.71
N CYS A 22 -11.63 -10.82 -5.20
CA CYS A 22 -11.92 -11.02 -3.77
C CYS A 22 -12.23 -12.50 -3.49
N ASN A 23 -11.49 -13.09 -2.55
CA ASN A 23 -11.67 -14.48 -2.13
C ASN A 23 -12.74 -14.62 -1.02
N GLN A 24 -13.99 -14.36 -1.39
CA GLN A 24 -15.13 -14.37 -0.45
C GLN A 24 -15.52 -15.75 0.11
N ARG A 25 -14.99 -16.85 -0.43
CA ARG A 25 -15.34 -18.22 0.00
C ARG A 25 -14.37 -18.81 1.02
N ALA A 26 -13.19 -18.23 1.21
CA ALA A 26 -12.15 -18.84 2.03
C ALA A 26 -12.12 -18.38 3.50
N THR A 27 -13.03 -17.49 3.89
CA THR A 27 -13.25 -17.13 5.29
C THR A 27 -14.51 -17.84 5.79
N ASP A 28 -14.40 -19.16 5.99
CA ASP A 28 -15.38 -19.95 6.75
C ASP A 28 -15.31 -19.62 8.26
N GLU A 29 -14.32 -18.83 8.68
CA GLU A 29 -14.28 -18.18 9.97
C GLU A 29 -15.36 -17.08 9.98
N GLY A 30 -16.49 -17.38 10.63
CA GLY A 30 -17.60 -16.46 10.76
C GLY A 30 -17.18 -15.09 11.30
N LEU A 31 -18.07 -14.10 11.14
CA LEU A 31 -17.83 -12.74 11.59
C LEU A 31 -17.46 -12.72 13.09
N PRO A 32 -16.39 -12.01 13.49
CA PRO A 32 -16.07 -11.90 14.90
C PRO A 32 -17.23 -11.22 15.63
N SER A 33 -17.62 -11.77 16.77
CA SER A 33 -18.64 -11.14 17.60
C SER A 33 -18.09 -9.80 18.13
N PRO A 34 -18.95 -8.81 18.43
CA PRO A 34 -18.51 -7.59 19.10
C PRO A 34 -17.68 -7.86 20.39
N SER A 35 -18.06 -8.86 21.18
CA SER A 35 -17.28 -9.24 22.37
C SER A 35 -15.88 -9.77 22.03
N SER A 36 -15.71 -10.54 20.95
CA SER A 36 -14.38 -11.00 20.52
C SER A 36 -13.50 -9.85 20.04
N VAL A 37 -14.10 -8.79 19.47
CA VAL A 37 -13.39 -7.56 19.07
C VAL A 37 -12.79 -6.90 20.31
N ARG A 38 -13.57 -6.73 21.39
CA ARG A 38 -13.05 -6.19 22.66
C ARG A 38 -11.88 -7.02 23.20
N ASN A 39 -12.07 -8.33 23.33
CA ASN A 39 -11.04 -9.24 23.85
C ASN A 39 -9.75 -9.17 23.01
N PHE A 40 -9.88 -9.05 21.69
CA PHE A 40 -8.75 -8.92 20.79
C PHE A 40 -8.00 -7.59 20.98
N ILE A 41 -8.73 -6.49 21.19
CA ILE A 41 -8.11 -5.19 21.50
C ILE A 41 -7.33 -5.29 22.82
N GLU A 42 -7.94 -5.83 23.88
CA GLU A 42 -7.28 -6.00 25.18
C GLU A 42 -6.00 -6.83 25.05
N ALA A 43 -6.08 -8.00 24.42
CA ALA A 43 -4.93 -8.87 24.21
C ALA A 43 -3.82 -8.20 23.39
N SER A 44 -4.19 -7.38 22.40
CA SER A 44 -3.23 -6.65 21.55
C SER A 44 -2.52 -5.51 22.28
N LEU A 45 -3.06 -5.03 23.41
CA LEU A 45 -2.48 -3.95 24.20
C LEU A 45 -1.54 -4.47 25.31
N VAL A 46 -1.67 -5.73 25.71
CA VAL A 46 -0.85 -6.33 26.78
C VAL A 46 0.64 -6.28 26.42
N GLY A 47 1.46 -5.77 27.34
CA GLY A 47 2.91 -5.79 27.22
C GLY A 47 3.50 -4.78 26.22
N ILE A 48 2.69 -3.90 25.63
CA ILE A 48 3.16 -2.83 24.75
C ILE A 48 3.17 -1.52 25.56
N PRO A 49 4.34 -0.92 25.85
CA PRO A 49 4.40 0.41 26.47
C PRO A 49 3.68 1.44 25.59
N TYR A 50 2.93 2.34 26.21
CA TYR A 50 2.23 3.40 25.49
C TYR A 50 2.80 4.77 25.80
N ASN A 51 3.21 5.48 24.75
CA ASN A 51 3.47 6.90 24.80
C ASN A 51 2.97 7.51 23.50
N LYS A 52 1.89 8.31 23.59
CA LYS A 52 1.25 8.99 22.47
C LYS A 52 2.21 9.94 21.73
N GLU A 53 3.13 10.59 22.44
CA GLU A 53 4.14 11.49 21.85
C GLU A 53 5.12 10.73 20.96
N ASN A 54 5.33 9.43 21.24
CA ASN A 54 6.22 8.58 20.47
C ASN A 54 5.48 7.91 19.29
N ARG A 55 4.38 7.22 19.58
CA ARG A 55 3.59 6.47 18.59
C ARG A 55 2.13 6.31 19.05
N GLY A 56 1.22 6.95 18.33
CA GLY A 56 -0.21 6.78 18.56
C GLY A 56 -0.72 5.36 18.24
N ARG A 57 -1.91 5.03 18.74
CA ARG A 57 -2.58 3.73 18.58
C ARG A 57 -3.93 3.88 17.89
N GLN A 58 -4.19 3.04 16.91
CA GLN A 58 -5.46 3.01 16.18
C GLN A 58 -6.05 1.61 16.16
N VAL A 59 -7.35 1.49 16.37
CA VAL A 59 -8.10 0.30 15.98
C VAL A 59 -8.56 0.48 14.54
N ALA A 60 -8.33 -0.53 13.69
CA ALA A 60 -8.66 -0.45 12.27
C ALA A 60 -9.60 -1.58 11.84
N PHE A 61 -10.79 -1.25 11.31
CA PHE A 61 -11.72 -2.22 10.75
C PHE A 61 -11.44 -2.43 9.25
N TYR A 62 -11.00 -3.64 8.88
CA TYR A 62 -10.66 -4.07 7.51
C TYR A 62 -11.51 -5.28 7.07
N GLY A 63 -11.29 -5.77 5.84
CA GLY A 63 -11.87 -7.04 5.35
C GLY A 63 -13.15 -6.92 4.53
N GLY A 64 -13.77 -5.74 4.50
CA GLY A 64 -15.00 -5.46 3.76
C GLY A 64 -15.27 -3.96 3.66
N SER A 65 -16.55 -3.60 3.56
CA SER A 65 -17.01 -2.22 3.51
C SER A 65 -17.73 -1.87 4.80
N PHE A 66 -17.00 -1.35 5.79
CA PHE A 66 -17.53 -1.14 7.15
C PHE A 66 -18.82 -0.32 7.16
N THR A 67 -18.90 0.72 6.34
CA THR A 67 -20.09 1.60 6.32
C THR A 67 -21.26 1.04 5.53
N ALA A 68 -21.07 -0.08 4.82
CA ALA A 68 -22.13 -0.75 4.06
C ALA A 68 -22.75 -1.94 4.81
N ILE A 69 -22.29 -2.24 6.04
CA ILE A 69 -22.91 -3.22 6.93
C ILE A 69 -24.16 -2.61 7.59
N HIS A 70 -25.01 -3.41 8.23
CA HIS A 70 -26.19 -2.89 8.92
C HIS A 70 -25.81 -1.85 9.98
N ARG A 71 -26.57 -0.75 10.08
CA ARG A 71 -26.25 0.39 10.96
C ARG A 71 -26.07 -0.05 12.42
N ASP A 72 -26.94 -0.93 12.90
CA ASP A 72 -26.85 -1.44 14.28
C ASP A 72 -25.56 -2.22 14.53
N ASP A 73 -25.06 -2.95 13.53
CA ASP A 73 -23.78 -3.66 13.66
C ASP A 73 -22.59 -2.69 13.64
N GLN A 74 -22.64 -1.63 12.82
CA GLN A 74 -21.63 -0.56 12.88
C GLN A 74 -21.56 0.02 14.29
N VAL A 75 -22.71 0.38 14.87
CA VAL A 75 -22.81 0.90 16.23
C VAL A 75 -22.27 -0.11 17.24
N ARG A 76 -22.64 -1.39 17.14
CA ARG A 76 -22.16 -2.43 18.05
C ARG A 76 -20.63 -2.55 18.01
N TYR A 77 -20.02 -2.63 16.83
CA TYR A 77 -18.56 -2.71 16.73
C TYR A 77 -17.85 -1.44 17.22
N LEU A 78 -18.37 -0.26 16.90
CA LEU A 78 -17.79 1.01 17.35
C LEU A 78 -17.89 1.19 18.87
N LYS A 79 -18.99 0.73 19.48
CA LYS A 79 -19.19 0.72 20.95
C LYS A 79 -18.15 -0.12 21.68
N GLU A 80 -17.69 -1.21 21.09
CA GLU A 80 -16.64 -2.04 21.69
C GLU A 80 -15.28 -1.33 21.78
N VAL A 81 -15.06 -0.29 20.98
CA VAL A 81 -13.82 0.49 21.00
C VAL A 81 -13.88 1.68 21.96
N GLN A 82 -15.08 2.19 22.28
CA GLN A 82 -15.26 3.41 23.09
C GLN A 82 -14.52 3.40 24.44
N PRO A 83 -14.56 2.32 25.26
CA PRO A 83 -13.84 2.31 26.53
C PRO A 83 -12.33 2.53 26.40
N PHE A 84 -11.74 2.12 25.26
CA PHE A 84 -10.32 2.31 24.99
C PHE A 84 -9.98 3.71 24.49
N LEU A 85 -10.92 4.38 23.83
CA LEU A 85 -10.81 5.80 23.46
C LEU A 85 -10.92 6.68 24.70
N ASP A 86 -11.93 6.44 25.54
CA ASP A 86 -12.19 7.24 26.75
C ASP A 86 -11.05 7.13 27.77
N SER A 87 -10.43 5.95 27.88
CA SER A 87 -9.24 5.74 28.73
C SER A 87 -7.94 6.27 28.11
N GLY A 88 -7.96 6.70 26.84
CA GLY A 88 -6.78 7.15 26.11
C GLY A 88 -5.82 6.03 25.67
N LEU A 89 -6.20 4.75 25.82
CA LEU A 89 -5.39 3.61 25.37
C LEU A 89 -5.35 3.47 23.84
N ILE A 90 -6.38 3.98 23.16
CA ILE A 90 -6.50 4.12 21.71
C ILE A 90 -6.73 5.60 21.39
N ASP A 91 -6.10 6.11 20.34
CA ASP A 91 -6.21 7.52 19.94
C ASP A 91 -7.34 7.80 18.96
N SER A 92 -7.63 6.85 18.08
CA SER A 92 -8.64 7.00 17.05
C SER A 92 -9.03 5.68 16.40
N ILE A 93 -10.16 5.69 15.72
CA ILE A 93 -10.61 4.58 14.89
C ILE A 93 -10.28 4.86 13.41
N ARG A 94 -9.90 3.81 12.70
CA ARG A 94 -9.72 3.75 11.25
C ARG A 94 -10.71 2.75 10.65
N ILE A 95 -11.33 3.07 9.52
CA ILE A 95 -12.22 2.13 8.82
C ILE A 95 -11.88 2.04 7.34
N SER A 96 -12.15 0.90 6.73
CA SER A 96 -12.12 0.71 5.28
C SER A 96 -13.55 0.67 4.72
N THR A 97 -13.78 1.35 3.60
CA THR A 97 -15.09 1.35 2.94
C THR A 97 -15.02 1.45 1.42
N ARG A 98 -16.16 1.24 0.76
CA ARG A 98 -16.38 1.58 -0.65
C ARG A 98 -16.77 3.07 -0.81
N PRO A 99 -16.49 3.67 -1.97
CA PRO A 99 -16.85 5.06 -2.22
C PRO A 99 -18.36 5.34 -2.18
N ASP A 100 -19.17 4.40 -2.67
CA ASP A 100 -20.63 4.48 -2.78
C ASP A 100 -21.38 4.22 -1.46
N ALA A 101 -20.67 4.03 -0.35
CA ALA A 101 -21.21 3.69 0.96
C ALA A 101 -21.07 4.82 1.99
N LEU A 102 -21.03 6.08 1.55
CA LEU A 102 -20.82 7.24 2.40
C LEU A 102 -21.92 8.29 2.17
N ASN A 103 -22.83 8.41 3.13
CA ASN A 103 -23.83 9.48 3.19
C ASN A 103 -23.65 10.31 4.49
N GLU A 104 -24.38 11.42 4.61
CA GLU A 104 -24.23 12.33 5.77
C GLU A 104 -24.53 11.65 7.11
N GLU A 105 -25.51 10.75 7.18
CA GLU A 105 -25.84 10.03 8.41
C GLU A 105 -24.73 9.06 8.82
N THR A 106 -24.11 8.39 7.85
CA THR A 106 -22.94 7.54 8.07
C THR A 106 -21.77 8.38 8.58
N LEU A 107 -21.47 9.51 7.93
CA LEU A 107 -20.36 10.37 8.33
C LEU A 107 -20.56 10.94 9.73
N SER A 108 -21.79 11.34 10.08
CA SER A 108 -22.16 11.75 11.44
C SER A 108 -21.91 10.65 12.46
N LEU A 109 -22.32 9.41 12.15
CA LEU A 109 -22.07 8.25 13.02
C LEU A 109 -20.56 8.00 13.20
N LEU A 110 -19.78 8.02 12.12
CA LEU A 110 -18.33 7.81 12.21
C LEU A 110 -17.67 8.87 13.12
N LYS A 111 -18.08 10.15 13.01
CA LYS A 111 -17.59 11.21 13.89
C LYS A 111 -17.97 11.00 15.35
N GLU A 112 -19.23 10.67 15.62
CA GLU A 112 -19.76 10.44 16.96
C GLU A 112 -18.91 9.42 17.73
N TYR A 113 -18.44 8.37 17.05
CA TYR A 113 -17.66 7.29 17.65
C TYR A 113 -16.14 7.46 17.53
N GLY A 114 -15.63 8.64 17.17
CA GLY A 114 -14.19 8.91 17.17
C GLY A 114 -13.41 8.29 16.01
N VAL A 115 -14.08 8.00 14.89
CA VAL A 115 -13.39 7.64 13.64
C VAL A 115 -12.69 8.87 13.10
N LYS A 116 -11.38 8.73 12.87
CA LYS A 116 -10.54 9.82 12.34
C LYS A 116 -10.06 9.54 10.93
N THR A 117 -9.82 8.27 10.60
CA THR A 117 -9.26 7.88 9.29
C THR A 117 -10.22 6.99 8.52
N VAL A 118 -10.49 7.34 7.27
CA VAL A 118 -11.32 6.55 6.35
C VAL A 118 -10.49 6.17 5.13
N GLU A 119 -10.35 4.87 4.91
CA GLU A 119 -9.72 4.32 3.70
C GLU A 119 -10.78 3.93 2.68
N VAL A 120 -10.76 4.59 1.51
CA VAL A 120 -11.71 4.36 0.42
C VAL A 120 -11.10 3.41 -0.62
N GLY A 121 -11.81 2.33 -0.90
CA GLY A 121 -11.45 1.29 -1.86
C GLY A 121 -11.65 1.70 -3.32
N ALA A 122 -10.93 2.71 -3.81
CA ALA A 122 -11.00 3.20 -5.19
C ALA A 122 -10.58 2.11 -6.20
N GLN A 123 -9.46 1.44 -5.94
CA GLN A 123 -8.76 0.46 -6.79
C GLN A 123 -8.22 1.01 -8.11
N SER A 124 -9.03 1.75 -8.87
CA SER A 124 -8.64 2.45 -10.09
C SER A 124 -9.47 3.72 -10.25
N MET A 125 -8.96 4.69 -11.03
CA MET A 125 -9.75 5.84 -11.48
C MET A 125 -10.11 5.71 -12.98
N ILE A 126 -10.05 4.49 -13.53
CA ILE A 126 -10.43 4.17 -14.90
C ILE A 126 -11.69 3.30 -14.86
N ASP A 127 -12.82 3.85 -15.30
CA ASP A 127 -14.12 3.18 -15.18
C ASP A 127 -14.16 1.82 -15.89
N GLU A 128 -13.51 1.67 -17.05
CA GLU A 128 -13.42 0.40 -17.75
C GLU A 128 -12.74 -0.69 -16.88
N VAL A 129 -11.68 -0.33 -16.16
CA VAL A 129 -10.99 -1.25 -15.23
C VAL A 129 -11.89 -1.61 -14.06
N LEU A 130 -12.64 -0.65 -13.52
CA LEU A 130 -13.58 -0.88 -12.41
C LEU A 130 -14.75 -1.78 -12.83
N THR A 131 -15.30 -1.58 -14.03
CA THR A 131 -16.34 -2.41 -14.63
C THR A 131 -15.84 -3.83 -14.85
N LEU A 132 -14.68 -3.99 -15.50
CA LEU A 132 -14.08 -5.30 -15.74
C LEU A 132 -13.76 -6.03 -14.44
N ALA A 133 -13.33 -5.31 -13.39
CA ALA A 133 -13.08 -5.88 -12.05
C ALA A 133 -14.36 -6.19 -11.24
N ASN A 134 -15.54 -5.89 -11.78
CA ASN A 134 -16.84 -5.99 -11.12
C ASN A 134 -16.87 -5.26 -9.76
N ARG A 135 -16.39 -4.00 -9.73
CA ARG A 135 -16.35 -3.22 -8.48
C ARG A 135 -17.73 -2.70 -8.07
N GLY A 136 -18.60 -2.39 -9.04
CA GLY A 136 -19.94 -1.84 -8.79
C GLY A 136 -19.94 -0.38 -8.30
N HIS A 137 -18.87 0.37 -8.57
CA HIS A 137 -18.77 1.82 -8.40
C HIS A 137 -17.86 2.38 -9.51
N CYS A 138 -17.89 3.69 -9.75
CA CYS A 138 -17.09 4.38 -10.75
C CYS A 138 -16.10 5.38 -10.12
N ALA A 139 -15.21 5.94 -10.95
CA ALA A 139 -14.25 6.95 -10.53
C ALA A 139 -14.94 8.17 -9.89
N LYS A 140 -16.11 8.57 -10.42
CA LYS A 140 -16.90 9.67 -9.83
C LYS A 140 -17.32 9.41 -8.39
N ASP A 141 -17.71 8.17 -8.05
CA ASP A 141 -18.07 7.83 -6.67
C ASP A 141 -16.87 8.02 -5.73
N THR A 142 -15.64 7.74 -6.22
CA THR A 142 -14.40 8.00 -5.48
C THR A 142 -14.18 9.50 -5.27
N VAL A 143 -14.37 10.32 -6.30
CA VAL A 143 -14.27 11.78 -6.18
C VAL A 143 -15.25 12.31 -5.12
N ASP A 144 -16.52 11.96 -5.26
CA ASP A 144 -17.59 12.43 -4.36
C ASP A 144 -17.34 11.97 -2.91
N ALA A 145 -16.85 10.74 -2.72
CA ALA A 145 -16.49 10.21 -1.40
C ALA A 145 -15.34 11.00 -0.74
N VAL A 146 -14.27 11.29 -1.50
CA VAL A 146 -13.12 12.05 -0.98
C VAL A 146 -13.55 13.47 -0.60
N ASP A 147 -14.36 14.14 -1.44
CA ASP A 147 -14.84 15.49 -1.16
C ASP A 147 -15.68 15.54 0.12
N ARG A 148 -16.62 14.60 0.30
CA ARG A 148 -17.42 14.51 1.53
C ARG A 148 -16.56 14.29 2.78
N LEU A 149 -15.62 13.35 2.71
CA LEU A 149 -14.76 13.02 3.84
C LEU A 149 -13.89 14.22 4.24
N LYS A 150 -13.31 14.91 3.26
CA LYS A 150 -12.46 16.09 3.50
C LYS A 150 -13.26 17.29 3.99
N GLY A 151 -14.44 17.54 3.43
CA GLY A 151 -15.37 18.56 3.93
C GLY A 151 -15.79 18.33 5.40
N GLN A 152 -15.60 17.11 5.89
CA GLN A 152 -15.89 16.70 7.25
C GLN A 152 -14.63 16.52 8.12
N ASN A 153 -13.44 16.89 7.64
CA ASN A 153 -12.15 16.81 8.36
C ASN A 153 -11.71 15.38 8.75
N PHE A 154 -12.10 14.37 7.98
CA PHE A 154 -11.49 13.04 8.09
C PHE A 154 -10.10 13.02 7.44
N GLU A 155 -9.20 12.19 7.97
CA GLU A 155 -8.00 11.75 7.27
C GLU A 155 -8.42 10.71 6.22
N VAL A 156 -8.03 10.91 4.95
CA VAL A 156 -8.49 10.11 3.82
C VAL A 156 -7.35 9.31 3.21
N GLY A 157 -7.51 8.00 3.20
CA GLY A 157 -6.63 7.08 2.47
C GLY A 157 -7.30 6.54 1.21
N LEU A 158 -6.57 6.42 0.10
CA LEU A 158 -7.07 5.67 -1.07
C LEU A 158 -6.35 4.33 -1.21
N GLN A 159 -7.13 3.26 -1.34
CA GLN A 159 -6.61 1.94 -1.70
C GLN A 159 -6.66 1.80 -3.22
N LEU A 160 -5.52 1.51 -3.83
CA LEU A 160 -5.33 1.33 -5.26
C LEU A 160 -4.83 -0.09 -5.54
N MET A 161 -5.11 -0.56 -6.75
CA MET A 161 -4.63 -1.84 -7.24
C MET A 161 -3.94 -1.70 -8.59
N ILE A 162 -2.97 -2.57 -8.85
CA ILE A 162 -2.34 -2.70 -10.16
C ILE A 162 -2.62 -4.07 -10.77
N GLY A 163 -2.69 -4.11 -12.09
CA GLY A 163 -2.85 -5.36 -12.85
C GLY A 163 -4.25 -5.95 -12.73
N LEU A 164 -5.27 -5.14 -12.48
CA LEU A 164 -6.66 -5.58 -12.63
C LEU A 164 -6.96 -5.94 -14.10
N PRO A 165 -8.01 -6.72 -14.40
CA PRO A 165 -8.43 -6.94 -15.78
C PRO A 165 -8.64 -5.62 -16.54
N GLY A 166 -7.99 -5.50 -17.71
CA GLY A 166 -8.00 -4.27 -18.52
C GLY A 166 -7.04 -3.16 -18.05
N ASP A 167 -6.30 -3.36 -16.96
CA ASP A 167 -5.33 -2.39 -16.47
C ASP A 167 -4.01 -2.45 -17.27
N THR A 168 -3.38 -1.30 -17.42
CA THR A 168 -2.08 -1.14 -18.10
C THR A 168 -1.21 -0.17 -17.31
N CYS A 169 0.10 -0.15 -17.56
CA CYS A 169 0.99 0.78 -16.85
C CYS A 169 0.54 2.23 -17.04
N ASP A 170 0.11 2.60 -18.26
CA ASP A 170 -0.34 3.96 -18.57
C ASP A 170 -1.67 4.28 -17.86
N ARG A 171 -2.63 3.34 -17.82
CA ARG A 171 -3.89 3.49 -17.07
C ARG A 171 -3.66 3.60 -15.56
N PHE A 172 -2.70 2.86 -15.02
CA PHE A 172 -2.26 3.00 -13.64
C PHE A 172 -1.65 4.39 -13.38
N LEU A 173 -0.77 4.88 -14.25
CA LEU A 173 -0.20 6.23 -14.09
C LEU A 173 -1.25 7.33 -14.22
N GLN A 174 -2.21 7.19 -15.13
CA GLN A 174 -3.38 8.07 -15.25
C GLN A 174 -4.25 8.02 -13.98
N THR A 175 -4.38 6.85 -13.36
CA THR A 175 -5.05 6.72 -12.05
C THR A 175 -4.32 7.54 -10.98
N LEU A 176 -2.99 7.49 -10.94
CA LEU A 176 -2.21 8.27 -9.98
C LEU A 176 -2.34 9.77 -10.19
N ASP A 177 -2.35 10.23 -11.45
CA ASP A 177 -2.56 11.64 -11.78
C ASP A 177 -3.89 12.15 -11.22
N GLN A 178 -4.98 11.41 -11.45
CA GLN A 178 -6.30 11.75 -10.90
C GLN A 178 -6.31 11.71 -9.35
N VAL A 179 -5.69 10.70 -8.76
CA VAL A 179 -5.63 10.54 -7.30
C VAL A 179 -4.91 11.70 -6.63
N VAL A 180 -3.84 12.23 -7.23
CA VAL A 180 -3.10 13.37 -6.68
C VAL A 180 -3.98 14.62 -6.64
N GLU A 181 -4.81 14.85 -7.65
CA GLU A 181 -5.73 15.99 -7.69
C GLU A 181 -6.76 15.95 -6.55
N LEU A 182 -7.17 14.76 -6.11
CA LEU A 182 -8.07 14.59 -4.96
C LEU A 182 -7.38 14.94 -3.62
N LYS A 183 -6.05 14.98 -3.61
CA LYS A 183 -5.21 15.27 -2.43
C LYS A 183 -5.60 14.44 -1.19
N PRO A 184 -5.62 13.09 -1.26
CA PRO A 184 -5.77 12.27 -0.07
C PRO A 184 -4.52 12.40 0.82
N ASP A 185 -4.64 12.02 2.09
CA ASP A 185 -3.52 12.05 3.04
C ASP A 185 -2.47 10.97 2.73
N PHE A 186 -2.92 9.82 2.23
CA PHE A 186 -2.04 8.73 1.81
C PHE A 186 -2.70 7.77 0.81
N VAL A 187 -1.89 6.95 0.16
CA VAL A 187 -2.34 5.83 -0.67
C VAL A 187 -1.75 4.50 -0.21
N ARG A 188 -2.46 3.42 -0.53
CA ARG A 188 -2.00 2.04 -0.37
C ARG A 188 -2.15 1.32 -1.69
N ILE A 189 -1.07 0.72 -2.20
CA ILE A 189 -1.08 0.10 -3.53
C ILE A 189 -0.88 -1.41 -3.37
N HIS A 190 -1.81 -2.20 -3.89
CA HIS A 190 -1.74 -3.65 -3.81
C HIS A 190 -1.71 -4.27 -5.21
N PRO A 191 -0.91 -5.33 -5.42
CA PRO A 191 -1.00 -6.12 -6.65
C PRO A 191 -2.34 -6.87 -6.72
N THR A 192 -2.84 -7.08 -7.93
CA THR A 192 -3.92 -8.04 -8.17
C THR A 192 -3.36 -9.46 -8.12
N LEU A 193 -3.89 -10.28 -7.22
CA LEU A 193 -3.53 -11.70 -7.09
C LEU A 193 -4.71 -12.58 -7.52
N VAL A 194 -4.39 -13.75 -8.07
CA VAL A 194 -5.35 -14.82 -8.30
C VAL A 194 -5.39 -15.67 -7.03
N LEU A 195 -6.55 -15.67 -6.37
CA LEU A 195 -6.79 -16.43 -5.15
C LEU A 195 -7.81 -17.54 -5.42
N LYS A 196 -7.60 -18.70 -4.81
CA LYS A 196 -8.49 -19.86 -4.87
C LYS A 196 -9.88 -19.48 -4.39
N GLY A 197 -10.90 -19.71 -5.21
CA GLY A 197 -12.29 -19.41 -4.90
C GLY A 197 -12.75 -18.02 -5.33
N ALA A 198 -11.84 -17.10 -5.70
CA ALA A 198 -12.21 -15.81 -6.27
C ALA A 198 -12.67 -15.96 -7.73
N PRO A 199 -13.63 -15.16 -8.24
CA PRO A 199 -14.05 -15.23 -9.64
C PRO A 199 -12.89 -15.09 -10.66
N LEU A 200 -11.84 -14.34 -10.30
CA LEU A 200 -10.64 -14.16 -11.12
C LEU A 200 -9.90 -15.48 -11.39
N GLU A 201 -10.04 -16.49 -10.53
CA GLU A 201 -9.49 -17.83 -10.78
C GLU A 201 -10.02 -18.44 -12.06
N ILE A 202 -11.32 -18.26 -12.37
CA ILE A 202 -11.96 -18.84 -13.54
C ILE A 202 -11.41 -18.19 -14.82
N LEU A 203 -11.28 -16.86 -14.81
CA LEU A 203 -10.69 -16.12 -15.93
C LEU A 203 -9.22 -16.48 -16.14
N TRP A 204 -8.46 -16.65 -15.05
CA TRP A 204 -7.07 -17.08 -15.12
C TRP A 204 -6.93 -18.49 -15.72
N ARG A 205 -7.70 -19.46 -15.22
CA ARG A 205 -7.66 -20.86 -15.69
C ARG A 205 -8.07 -21.03 -17.16
N SER A 206 -8.98 -20.18 -17.64
CA SER A 206 -9.41 -20.17 -19.04
C SER A 206 -8.48 -19.38 -19.97
N GLY A 207 -7.44 -18.72 -19.44
CA GLY A 207 -6.54 -17.87 -20.20
C GLY A 207 -7.10 -16.47 -20.51
N GLY A 208 -8.29 -16.13 -20.02
CA GLY A 208 -8.92 -14.81 -20.18
C GLY A 208 -8.33 -13.72 -19.27
N TYR A 209 -7.44 -14.07 -18.35
CA TYR A 209 -6.69 -13.12 -17.53
C TYR A 209 -5.26 -13.64 -17.27
N LEU A 210 -4.27 -12.79 -17.53
CA LEU A 210 -2.88 -13.05 -17.22
C LEU A 210 -2.43 -12.06 -16.14
N PRO A 211 -2.10 -12.52 -14.92
CA PRO A 211 -1.61 -11.63 -13.88
C PRO A 211 -0.21 -11.13 -14.24
N LEU A 212 0.14 -9.93 -13.74
CA LEU A 212 1.50 -9.41 -13.84
C LEU A 212 2.50 -10.38 -13.18
N SER A 213 3.67 -10.52 -13.80
CA SER A 213 4.85 -11.05 -13.12
C SER A 213 5.31 -10.12 -11.99
N LEU A 214 6.11 -10.65 -11.07
CA LEU A 214 6.68 -9.85 -9.98
C LEU A 214 7.55 -8.72 -10.54
N GLU A 215 8.32 -9.00 -11.59
CA GLU A 215 9.20 -8.06 -12.26
C GLU A 215 8.41 -6.92 -12.92
N GLU A 216 7.33 -7.22 -13.66
CA GLU A 216 6.46 -6.21 -14.27
C GLU A 216 5.82 -5.32 -13.22
N ALA A 217 5.28 -5.91 -12.15
CA ALA A 217 4.67 -5.16 -11.06
C ALA A 217 5.70 -4.26 -10.35
N VAL A 218 6.94 -4.73 -10.15
CA VAL A 218 8.04 -3.88 -9.66
C VAL A 218 8.28 -2.70 -10.61
N GLN A 219 8.32 -2.92 -11.94
CA GLN A 219 8.53 -1.80 -12.88
C GLN A 219 7.41 -0.77 -12.83
N TRP A 220 6.15 -1.20 -12.76
CA TRP A 220 5.01 -0.29 -12.65
C TRP A 220 5.09 0.52 -11.35
N LEU A 221 5.36 -0.14 -10.23
CA LEU A 221 5.44 0.50 -8.93
C LEU A 221 6.64 1.45 -8.82
N LYS A 222 7.78 1.18 -9.47
CA LYS A 222 8.90 2.13 -9.53
C LYS A 222 8.44 3.47 -10.13
N LYS A 223 7.79 3.42 -11.30
CA LYS A 223 7.22 4.60 -11.98
C LYS A 223 6.19 5.30 -11.08
N GLY A 224 5.26 4.53 -10.53
CA GLY A 224 4.18 5.07 -9.69
C GLY A 224 4.66 5.73 -8.41
N ILE A 225 5.57 5.10 -7.67
CA ILE A 225 6.12 5.67 -6.42
C ILE A 225 6.88 6.97 -6.71
N LEU A 226 7.74 6.97 -7.73
CA LEU A 226 8.52 8.17 -8.05
C LEU A 226 7.61 9.34 -8.45
N ARG A 227 6.51 9.05 -9.17
CA ARG A 227 5.48 10.04 -9.49
C ARG A 227 4.79 10.59 -8.23
N LEU A 228 4.34 9.71 -7.33
CA LEU A 228 3.68 10.10 -6.08
C LEU A 228 4.60 10.89 -5.14
N GLU A 229 5.87 10.48 -5.02
CA GLU A 229 6.87 11.16 -4.19
C GLU A 229 7.23 12.55 -4.72
N ASN A 230 7.23 12.74 -6.05
CA ASN A 230 7.42 14.04 -6.68
C ASN A 230 6.25 14.99 -6.42
N LEU A 231 5.05 14.44 -6.25
CA LEU A 231 3.83 15.17 -5.92
C LEU A 231 3.57 15.24 -4.40
N SER A 232 4.55 14.82 -3.60
CA SER A 232 4.51 14.82 -2.12
C SER A 232 3.34 14.02 -1.52
N LEU A 233 2.81 13.03 -2.25
CA LEU A 233 1.76 12.14 -1.75
C LEU A 233 2.38 10.91 -1.06
N SER A 234 1.95 10.65 0.17
CA SER A 234 2.48 9.56 1.01
C SER A 234 1.98 8.19 0.54
N VAL A 235 2.90 7.25 0.37
CA VAL A 235 2.58 5.83 0.11
C VAL A 235 2.73 5.03 1.40
N ALA A 236 1.61 4.80 2.09
CA ALA A 236 1.57 4.13 3.39
C ALA A 236 1.91 2.64 3.28
N ARG A 237 1.53 1.98 2.18
CA ARG A 237 1.77 0.54 1.98
C ARG A 237 1.90 0.16 0.51
N ILE A 238 2.79 -0.80 0.25
CA ILE A 238 2.90 -1.51 -1.02
C ILE A 238 2.90 -3.00 -0.76
N GLY A 239 2.06 -3.74 -1.48
CA GLY A 239 1.91 -5.17 -1.31
C GLY A 239 0.99 -5.55 -0.15
N LEU A 240 0.68 -6.84 -0.07
CA LEU A 240 -0.28 -7.41 0.87
C LEU A 240 0.39 -7.85 2.18
N GLN A 241 -0.42 -8.06 3.22
CA GLN A 241 0.07 -8.66 4.45
C GLN A 241 0.23 -10.17 4.24
N PRO A 242 1.37 -10.77 4.61
CA PRO A 242 1.48 -12.22 4.67
C PRO A 242 0.54 -12.72 5.78
N THR A 243 -0.49 -13.44 5.41
CA THR A 243 -1.35 -14.18 6.34
C THR A 243 -1.37 -15.66 5.95
N SER A 244 -1.73 -16.54 6.89
CA SER A 244 -1.90 -17.97 6.65
C SER A 244 -2.91 -18.24 5.53
N GLU A 245 -3.99 -17.46 5.50
CA GLU A 245 -5.07 -17.56 4.52
C GLU A 245 -4.56 -17.17 3.14
N LEU A 246 -3.83 -16.04 3.05
CA LEU A 246 -3.23 -15.62 1.79
C LEU A 246 -2.27 -16.69 1.25
N GLN A 247 -1.43 -17.28 2.09
CA GLN A 247 -0.49 -18.32 1.66
C GLN A 247 -1.21 -19.59 1.19
N ARG A 248 -2.26 -20.00 1.90
CA ARG A 248 -3.06 -21.19 1.56
C ARG A 248 -3.82 -21.01 0.25
N ASP A 249 -4.37 -19.83 0.01
CA ASP A 249 -5.29 -19.58 -1.09
C ASP A 249 -4.63 -18.91 -2.30
N PHE A 250 -3.36 -18.52 -2.22
CA PHE A 250 -2.62 -17.92 -3.33
C PHE A 250 -2.42 -18.92 -4.49
N LEU A 251 -2.80 -18.51 -5.70
CA LEU A 251 -2.61 -19.31 -6.92
C LEU A 251 -1.61 -18.68 -7.90
N ALA A 252 -1.72 -17.38 -8.17
CA ALA A 252 -0.86 -16.69 -9.12
C ALA A 252 -0.81 -15.16 -8.92
N GLY A 253 0.18 -14.51 -9.52
CA GLY A 253 0.37 -13.07 -9.53
C GLY A 253 1.54 -12.58 -8.70
N PRO A 254 1.79 -11.26 -8.66
CA PRO A 254 3.03 -10.73 -8.13
C PRO A 254 2.93 -10.57 -6.62
N TYR A 255 3.43 -11.58 -5.90
CA TYR A 255 3.45 -11.59 -4.44
C TYR A 255 4.87 -11.74 -3.91
N HIS A 256 5.24 -10.88 -2.97
CA HIS A 256 6.47 -11.00 -2.20
C HIS A 256 6.29 -10.36 -0.82
N PRO A 257 6.69 -11.00 0.30
CA PRO A 257 6.53 -10.42 1.65
C PRO A 257 7.23 -9.07 1.84
N ALA A 258 8.36 -8.88 1.16
CA ALA A 258 9.14 -7.62 1.15
C ALA A 258 8.92 -6.79 -0.14
N PHE A 259 7.70 -6.75 -0.68
CA PHE A 259 7.43 -6.12 -1.98
C PHE A 259 7.94 -4.67 -2.07
N ARG A 260 7.66 -3.83 -1.05
CA ARG A 260 8.17 -2.46 -1.00
C ARG A 260 9.69 -2.38 -1.17
N GLN A 261 10.43 -3.29 -0.52
CA GLN A 261 11.89 -3.33 -0.59
C GLN A 261 12.39 -3.75 -1.98
N LEU A 262 11.67 -4.62 -2.70
CA LEU A 262 12.00 -4.92 -4.10
C LEU A 262 11.83 -3.71 -4.99
N VAL A 263 10.76 -2.92 -4.80
CA VAL A 263 10.54 -1.69 -5.57
C VAL A 263 11.62 -0.66 -5.27
N ASP A 264 11.89 -0.38 -3.99
CA ASP A 264 12.93 0.57 -3.59
C ASP A 264 14.32 0.11 -4.07
N SER A 265 14.63 -1.19 -3.99
CA SER A 265 15.86 -1.78 -4.54
C SER A 265 15.98 -1.57 -6.05
N GLY A 266 14.87 -1.72 -6.79
CA GLY A 266 14.81 -1.46 -8.22
C GLY A 266 15.05 0.01 -8.56
N ILE A 267 14.56 0.95 -7.74
CA ILE A 267 14.84 2.40 -7.90
C ILE A 267 16.33 2.67 -7.67
N PHE A 268 16.92 2.13 -6.61
CA PHE A 268 18.35 2.30 -6.32
C PHE A 268 19.24 1.70 -7.43
N PHE A 269 18.83 0.58 -8.03
CA PHE A 269 19.52 0.01 -9.19
C PHE A 269 19.54 0.99 -10.37
N ASP A 270 18.41 1.63 -10.68
CA ASP A 270 18.32 2.61 -11.76
C ASP A 270 19.15 3.86 -11.47
N MET A 271 19.12 4.35 -10.23
CA MET A 271 19.95 5.48 -9.79
C MET A 271 21.44 5.16 -9.97
N ALA A 272 21.90 4.02 -9.46
CA ALA A 272 23.29 3.59 -9.60
C ALA A 272 23.70 3.44 -11.08
N THR A 273 22.80 2.90 -11.90
CA THR A 273 22.99 2.77 -13.35
C THR A 273 23.14 4.15 -14.01
N SER A 274 22.30 5.13 -13.63
CA SER A 274 22.37 6.49 -14.17
C SER A 274 23.69 7.18 -13.81
N LEU A 275 24.10 7.14 -12.54
CA LEU A 275 25.38 7.73 -12.08
C LEU A 275 26.61 7.08 -12.75
N LEU A 276 26.60 5.76 -12.94
CA LEU A 276 27.69 5.05 -13.61
C LEU A 276 27.77 5.38 -15.12
N ARG A 277 26.63 5.64 -15.78
CA ARG A 277 26.61 6.08 -17.18
C ARG A 277 27.19 7.47 -17.36
N VAL A 278 26.85 8.41 -16.46
CA VAL A 278 27.36 9.78 -16.49
C VAL A 278 28.88 9.82 -16.27
N SER A 279 29.40 9.01 -15.35
CA SER A 279 30.84 8.99 -15.01
C SER A 279 31.72 8.19 -16.01
N GLN A 280 31.13 7.46 -16.96
CA GLN A 280 31.82 6.66 -18.00
C GLN A 280 32.91 5.69 -17.50
N LYS A 281 32.85 5.22 -16.25
CA LYS A 281 33.97 4.47 -15.62
C LYS A 281 33.98 2.97 -15.87
N LYS A 282 35.21 2.41 -15.80
CA LYS A 282 35.55 0.98 -15.71
C LYS A 282 36.44 0.77 -14.47
N GLY A 283 36.30 -0.36 -13.76
CA GLY A 283 37.17 -0.70 -12.63
C GLY A 283 36.47 -0.77 -11.27
N HIS A 284 36.45 0.33 -10.50
CA HIS A 284 35.96 0.36 -9.12
C HIS A 284 34.92 1.47 -8.94
N ALA A 285 33.85 1.20 -8.17
CA ALA A 285 32.83 2.19 -7.82
C ALA A 285 32.63 2.25 -6.30
N LEU A 286 32.63 3.45 -5.74
CA LEU A 286 32.37 3.68 -4.32
C LEU A 286 31.07 4.48 -4.16
N PHE A 287 30.04 3.83 -3.63
CA PHE A 287 28.75 4.47 -3.36
C PHE A 287 28.62 4.89 -1.90
N PHE A 288 27.97 6.02 -1.68
CA PHE A 288 27.50 6.47 -0.37
C PHE A 288 25.99 6.66 -0.38
N CYS A 289 25.34 6.19 0.68
CA CYS A 289 23.92 6.41 0.91
C CYS A 289 23.64 6.42 2.42
N HIS A 290 22.41 6.76 2.81
CA HIS A 290 22.01 6.62 4.21
C HIS A 290 22.09 5.15 4.66
N PRO A 291 22.53 4.81 5.89
CA PRO A 291 22.71 3.41 6.33
C PRO A 291 21.47 2.52 6.13
N LYS A 292 20.28 3.08 6.36
CA LYS A 292 18.97 2.39 6.12
C LYS A 292 18.65 2.12 4.64
N ASP A 293 19.42 2.64 3.69
CA ASP A 293 19.26 2.41 2.25
C ASP A 293 20.32 1.48 1.66
N ILE A 294 21.32 1.07 2.44
CA ILE A 294 22.37 0.13 1.99
C ILE A 294 21.75 -1.17 1.45
N SER A 295 20.74 -1.70 2.15
CA SER A 295 20.05 -2.92 1.71
C SER A 295 19.27 -2.73 0.41
N ASN A 296 18.75 -1.53 0.15
CA ASN A 296 18.09 -1.19 -1.11
C ASN A 296 19.11 -1.10 -2.25
N LEU A 297 20.26 -0.46 -2.03
CA LEU A 297 21.31 -0.40 -3.05
C LEU A 297 21.87 -1.78 -3.38
N ARG A 298 22.11 -2.62 -2.37
CA ARG A 298 22.62 -3.99 -2.58
C ARG A 298 21.62 -4.90 -3.27
N GLY A 299 20.33 -4.73 -2.98
CA GLY A 299 19.27 -5.63 -3.38
C GLY A 299 19.32 -6.96 -2.65
N GLN A 300 18.26 -7.75 -2.80
CA GLN A 300 18.18 -9.08 -2.18
C GLN A 300 19.30 -9.98 -2.69
N LYS A 301 19.97 -10.70 -1.79
CA LYS A 301 21.09 -11.59 -2.13
C LYS A 301 22.18 -10.90 -2.99
N ASN A 302 22.34 -9.59 -2.85
CA ASN A 302 23.28 -8.75 -3.62
C ASN A 302 23.01 -8.68 -5.13
N GLU A 303 21.78 -8.92 -5.58
CA GLU A 303 21.43 -8.97 -7.00
C GLU A 303 21.82 -7.69 -7.75
N ASN A 304 21.55 -6.51 -7.19
CA ASN A 304 21.92 -5.24 -7.83
C ASN A 304 23.43 -5.14 -8.03
N ILE A 305 24.22 -5.56 -7.04
CA ILE A 305 25.69 -5.49 -7.11
C ILE A 305 26.22 -6.40 -8.21
N LEU A 306 25.72 -7.62 -8.29
CA LEU A 306 26.09 -8.57 -9.34
C LEU A 306 25.72 -8.04 -10.72
N ARG A 307 24.51 -7.48 -10.86
CA ARG A 307 24.03 -6.89 -12.12
C ARG A 307 24.84 -5.67 -12.55
N LEU A 308 25.14 -4.75 -11.63
CA LEU A 308 25.96 -3.56 -11.90
C LEU A 308 27.39 -3.96 -12.29
N LYS A 309 28.02 -4.89 -11.55
CA LYS A 309 29.36 -5.42 -11.90
C LYS A 309 29.39 -6.00 -13.30
N LYS A 310 28.39 -6.83 -13.64
CA LYS A 310 28.28 -7.45 -14.97
C LYS A 310 28.05 -6.41 -16.07
N HIS A 311 27.12 -5.47 -15.87
CA HIS A 311 26.72 -4.49 -16.89
C HIS A 311 27.83 -3.47 -17.18
N PHE A 312 28.51 -2.98 -16.15
CA PHE A 312 29.54 -1.95 -16.27
C PHE A 312 30.98 -2.50 -16.25
N LYS A 313 31.15 -3.82 -16.19
CA LYS A 313 32.47 -4.50 -16.11
C LYS A 313 33.31 -3.95 -14.96
N LEU A 314 32.70 -3.83 -13.77
CA LEU A 314 33.36 -3.37 -12.56
C LEU A 314 33.96 -4.56 -11.80
N ASN A 315 35.20 -4.42 -11.36
CA ASN A 315 35.90 -5.38 -10.51
C ASN A 315 35.32 -5.33 -9.09
N GLU A 316 35.06 -4.12 -8.58
CA GLU A 316 34.62 -3.90 -7.22
C GLU A 316 33.54 -2.81 -7.12
N ILE A 317 32.61 -3.04 -6.20
CA ILE A 317 31.63 -2.04 -5.77
C ILE A 317 31.68 -2.01 -4.24
N LEU A 318 32.07 -0.87 -3.69
CA LEU A 318 32.08 -0.58 -2.27
C LEU A 318 30.90 0.31 -1.93
N ILE A 319 30.28 0.08 -0.76
CA ILE A 319 29.11 0.84 -0.32
C ILE A 319 29.32 1.22 1.14
N ASN A 320 29.28 2.52 1.41
CA ASN A 320 29.43 3.07 2.74
C ASN A 320 28.17 3.84 3.15
N GLY A 321 27.81 3.71 4.43
CA GLY A 321 26.70 4.46 5.03
C GLY A 321 27.17 5.81 5.58
N LYS A 322 26.46 6.89 5.23
CA LYS A 322 26.65 8.24 5.80
C LYS A 322 25.34 8.70 6.45
N GLN A 323 25.34 9.00 7.75
CA GLN A 323 24.11 9.39 8.48
C GLN A 323 23.61 10.77 8.07
N GLU A 324 24.51 11.63 7.60
CA GLU A 324 24.25 12.96 7.10
C GLU A 324 23.52 12.99 5.75
N LEU A 325 23.54 11.89 4.98
CA LEU A 325 22.82 11.81 3.72
C LEU A 325 21.33 11.56 3.95
N PRO A 326 20.42 12.29 3.27
CA PRO A 326 19.00 12.01 3.39
C PRO A 326 18.63 10.65 2.79
N ARG A 327 17.52 10.07 3.26
CA ARG A 327 16.97 8.82 2.70
C ARG A 327 16.66 8.99 1.22
N GLY A 328 16.94 7.98 0.41
CA GLY A 328 16.71 8.02 -1.04
C GLY A 328 17.75 8.83 -1.83
N TYR A 329 18.84 9.25 -1.18
CA TYR A 329 19.99 9.87 -1.83
C TYR A 329 21.08 8.84 -2.12
N LEU A 330 21.73 8.97 -3.29
CA LEU A 330 22.84 8.14 -3.70
C LEU A 330 23.96 9.01 -4.26
N GLU A 331 25.16 8.81 -3.75
CA GLU A 331 26.38 9.49 -4.17
C GLU A 331 27.35 8.43 -4.70
N LEU A 332 28.02 8.72 -5.81
CA LEU A 332 29.06 7.91 -6.42
C LEU A 332 30.35 8.74 -6.41
N ARG A 333 31.39 8.22 -5.75
CA ARG A 333 32.74 8.77 -5.82
C ARG A 333 33.60 7.90 -6.71
N THR A 334 34.32 8.57 -7.61
CA THR A 334 35.35 7.97 -8.45
C THR A 334 36.63 8.81 -8.35
N GLN A 335 37.76 8.32 -8.89
CA GLN A 335 39.02 9.07 -8.88
C GLN A 335 38.86 10.39 -9.67
N GLY A 336 38.59 11.48 -8.94
CA GLY A 336 38.48 12.84 -9.47
C GLY A 336 37.06 13.40 -9.65
N GLU A 337 36.00 12.60 -9.45
CA GLU A 337 34.61 13.06 -9.66
C GLU A 337 33.66 12.54 -8.57
N GLU A 338 32.80 13.44 -8.10
CA GLU A 338 31.70 13.15 -7.17
C GLU A 338 30.39 13.52 -7.88
N VAL A 339 29.58 12.50 -8.18
CA VAL A 339 28.25 12.68 -8.79
C VAL A 339 27.21 12.08 -7.86
N SER A 340 26.06 12.73 -7.75
CA SER A 340 25.03 12.32 -6.81
C SER A 340 23.64 12.63 -7.33
N MET A 341 22.66 11.89 -6.85
CA MET A 341 21.26 12.16 -7.16
C MET A 341 20.34 11.74 -6.02
N HIS A 342 19.22 12.43 -5.93
CA HIS A 342 18.08 11.99 -5.13
C HIS A 342 17.14 11.16 -6.00
N ARG A 343 16.48 10.12 -5.45
CA ARG A 343 15.57 9.25 -6.21
C ARG A 343 14.46 10.00 -6.96
N LYS A 344 13.97 11.11 -6.39
CA LYS A 344 12.98 12.02 -7.01
C LYS A 344 13.45 12.64 -8.34
N SER A 345 14.77 12.78 -8.51
CA SER A 345 15.38 13.32 -9.73
C SER A 345 15.55 12.26 -10.82
N LEU A 346 15.20 11.00 -10.55
CA LEU A 346 15.24 9.94 -11.54
C LEU A 346 14.11 10.17 -12.56
N ILE A 347 14.48 10.41 -13.81
CA ILE A 347 13.54 10.47 -14.93
C ILE A 347 13.24 9.02 -15.32
N VAL A 348 11.96 8.62 -15.28
CA VAL A 348 11.50 7.24 -15.51
C VAL A 348 10.58 7.14 -16.71
#